data_AF-A0A2U1M978-F1
#
_entry.id   AF-A0A2U1M978-F1
#
_cell.length_a   1.000
_cell.length_b   1.000
_cell.length_c   1.000
_cell.angle_alpha   90.00
_cell.angle_beta   90.00
_cell.angle_gamma   90.00
#
_symmetry.space_group_name_H-M   'P 1'
#
loop_
_entity.id
_entity.type
_entity.pdbx_description
1 polymer ?
#
loop_
_entity_poly.entity_id
_entity_poly.type
_entity_poly.pdbx_seq_one_letter_code
_entity_poly.pdbx_strand_id
1 'polypeptide(L)' 'MSRVAAWNPIIDKFKQRLSKWKSSMLSIGGRSTLITSVLGSLGTYYLSMFPMPNQIDKQLESLRSNFFWESQDNTAKHK' A
#
# COMPACT_ATOMS: atom_id res chain seq x y z
N MET A 1 -14.55 -18.85 -8.43
CA MET A 1 -13.56 -17.77 -8.39
C MET A 1 -13.10 -17.59 -6.95
N SER A 2 -11.81 -17.71 -6.65
CA SER A 2 -11.34 -17.59 -5.27
C SER A 2 -11.53 -16.14 -4.80
N ARG A 3 -12.08 -15.96 -3.60
CA ARG A 3 -12.33 -14.64 -2.99
C ARG A 3 -11.08 -13.76 -2.93
N VAL A 4 -9.89 -14.37 -2.95
CA VAL A 4 -8.58 -13.69 -2.99
C VAL A 4 -8.25 -13.13 -4.39
N ALA A 5 -8.58 -13.85 -5.47
CA ALA A 5 -8.28 -13.40 -6.83
C ALA A 5 -9.02 -12.12 -7.23
N ALA A 6 -10.19 -11.87 -6.66
CA ALA A 6 -10.94 -10.62 -6.84
C ALA A 6 -10.18 -9.38 -6.31
N TRP A 7 -9.23 -9.57 -5.38
CA TRP A 7 -8.46 -8.48 -4.78
C TRP A 7 -7.09 -8.24 -5.42
N ASN A 8 -6.62 -9.14 -6.29
CA ASN A 8 -5.38 -8.96 -7.06
C ASN A 8 -5.30 -7.60 -7.79
N PRO A 9 -6.31 -7.17 -8.57
CA PRO A 9 -6.26 -5.88 -9.26
C PRO A 9 -6.21 -4.69 -8.28
N ILE A 10 -6.68 -4.86 -7.04
CA ILE A 10 -6.65 -3.84 -5.99
C ILE A 10 -5.24 -3.72 -5.44
N ILE A 11 -4.62 -4.85 -5.11
CA ILE A 11 -3.23 -4.90 -4.65
C ILE A 11 -2.32 -4.25 -5.69
N ASP A 12 -2.52 -4.54 -6.97
CA ASP A 12 -1.74 -3.95 -8.05
C ASP A 12 -1.96 -2.44 -8.17
N LYS A 13 -3.21 -1.96 -8.08
CA LYS A 13 -3.50 -0.51 -8.05
C LYS A 13 -2.87 0.16 -6.84
N PHE A 14 -2.89 -0.48 -5.67
CA PHE A 14 -2.28 0.06 -4.46
C PHE A 14 -0.76 0.15 -4.60
N LYS A 15 -0.11 -0.91 -5.09
CA LYS A 15 1.33 -0.92 -5.43
C LYS A 15 1.66 0.19 -6.43
N GLN A 16 0.88 0.32 -7.50
CA GLN A 16 1.10 1.32 -8.54
C GLN A 16 0.91 2.76 -8.01
N ARG A 17 -0.03 2.97 -7.08
CA ARG A 17 -0.23 4.28 -6.45
C ARG A 17 0.93 4.60 -5.53
N LEU A 18 1.37 3.66 -4.69
CA LEU A 18 2.51 3.85 -3.81
C LEU A 18 3.84 4.01 -4.55
N SER A 19 4.07 3.26 -5.63
CA SER A 19 5.31 3.34 -6.41
C SER A 19 5.51 4.69 -7.12
N LYS A 20 4.42 5.43 -7.38
CA LYS A 20 4.49 6.81 -7.89
C LYS A 20 5.06 7.79 -6.86
N TRP A 21 5.04 7.44 -5.59
CA TRP A 21 5.56 8.28 -4.51
C TRP A 21 6.90 7.74 -4.06
N LYS A 22 7.94 8.58 -4.16
CA LYS A 22 9.24 8.24 -3.60
C LYS A 22 9.15 8.33 -2.08
N SER A 23 9.14 7.19 -1.39
CA SER A 23 9.05 7.12 0.08
C SER A 23 10.11 7.99 0.77
N SER A 24 11.28 8.16 0.15
CA SER A 24 12.37 9.02 0.66
C SER A 24 12.13 10.53 0.57
N MET A 25 11.10 10.98 -0.17
CA MET A 25 10.73 12.40 -0.29
C MET A 25 9.65 12.80 0.74
N LEU A 26 9.10 11.83 1.47
CA LEU A 26 8.02 12.03 2.43
C LEU A 26 8.56 11.96 3.85
N SER A 27 8.10 12.86 4.70
CA SER A 27 8.33 12.75 6.15
C SER A 27 7.63 11.50 6.71
N ILE A 28 8.00 11.07 7.92
CA ILE A 28 7.30 9.98 8.63
C ILE A 28 5.79 10.20 8.65
N GLY A 29 5.35 11.44 8.96
CA GLY A 29 3.94 11.83 8.91
C GLY A 29 3.37 11.76 7.49
N GLY A 30 4.09 12.29 6.49
CA GLY A 30 3.67 12.25 5.09
C GLY A 30 3.48 10.82 4.55
N ARG A 31 4.32 9.87 4.97
CA ARG A 31 4.16 8.44 4.63
C ARG A 31 2.91 7.85 5.24
N SER A 32 2.64 8.11 6.51
CA SER A 32 1.43 7.62 7.19
C SER A 32 0.15 8.20 6.57
N THR A 33 0.14 9.50 6.28
CA THR A 33 -0.96 10.18 5.61
C THR A 33 -1.17 9.65 4.19
N LEU A 34 -0.10 9.45 3.42
CA LEU A 34 -0.20 8.91 2.07
C LEU A 34 -0.77 7.49 2.07
N ILE A 35 -0.25 6.60 2.93
CA ILE A 35 -0.76 5.24 3.04
C ILE A 35 -2.24 5.26 3.43
N THR A 36 -2.62 6.09 4.41
CA THR A 36 -4.01 6.22 4.86
C THR A 36 -4.91 6.81 3.78
N SER A 37 -4.43 7.76 2.97
CA SER A 37 -5.19 8.35 1.85
C SER A 37 -5.39 7.35 0.70
N VAL A 38 -4.36 6.59 0.34
CA VAL A 38 -4.44 5.56 -0.70
C VAL A 38 -5.32 4.40 -0.22
N LEU A 39 -5.20 3.99 1.05
CA LEU A 39 -6.08 2.99 1.68
C LEU A 39 -7.52 3.48 1.82
N GLY A 40 -7.76 4.74 2.17
CA GLY A 40 -9.11 5.29 2.27
C GLY A 40 -9.80 5.34 0.91
N SER A 41 -9.12 5.89 -0.10
CA SER A 41 -9.70 6.02 -1.44
C SER A 41 -9.96 4.67 -2.14
N LEU A 42 -9.07 3.69 -1.99
CA LEU A 42 -9.27 2.35 -2.55
C LEU A 42 -10.13 1.49 -1.62
N GLY A 43 -9.79 1.45 -0.34
CA GLY A 43 -10.41 0.61 0.67
C GLY A 43 -11.89 0.89 0.85
N THR A 44 -12.34 2.16 0.91
CA THR A 44 -13.77 2.45 1.09
C THR A 44 -14.62 1.95 -0.08
N TYR A 45 -14.13 2.06 -1.33
CA TYR A 45 -14.83 1.54 -2.49
C TYR A 45 -14.94 0.00 -2.48
N TYR A 46 -13.84 -0.69 -2.17
CA TYR A 46 -13.81 -2.15 -2.23
C TYR A 46 -14.38 -2.84 -0.99
N LEU A 47 -14.24 -2.25 0.20
CA LEU A 47 -14.89 -2.73 1.43
C LEU A 47 -16.42 -2.69 1.30
N SER A 48 -16.96 -1.79 0.48
CA SER A 48 -18.39 -1.76 0.17
C SER A 48 -18.82 -2.88 -0.79
N MET A 49 -17.93 -3.40 -1.63
CA MET A 49 -18.25 -4.46 -2.60
C MET A 49 -17.98 -5.87 -2.05
N PHE A 50 -16.92 -6.04 -1.25
CA PHE A 50 -16.51 -7.36 -0.77
C PHE A 50 -16.00 -7.30 0.69
N PRO A 51 -16.37 -8.28 1.53
CA PRO A 51 -15.76 -8.42 2.85
C PRO A 51 -14.27 -8.77 2.68
N MET A 52 -13.40 -8.03 3.39
CA MET A 52 -11.95 -8.18 3.28
C MET A 52 -11.49 -9.54 3.84
N PRO A 53 -10.86 -10.41 3.04
CA PRO A 53 -10.30 -11.66 3.53
C PRO A 53 -9.05 -11.39 4.38
N ASN A 54 -8.86 -12.13 5.46
CA ASN A 54 -7.67 -12.03 6.34
C ASN A 54 -6.33 -12.15 5.60
N GLN A 55 -6.30 -12.87 4.48
CA GLN A 55 -5.09 -12.98 3.65
C GLN A 55 -4.75 -11.67 2.94
N ILE A 56 -5.76 -10.92 2.48
CA ILE A 56 -5.57 -9.63 1.82
C ILE A 56 -5.14 -8.57 2.82
N ASP A 57 -5.73 -8.59 4.02
CA ASP A 57 -5.35 -7.73 5.13
C ASP A 57 -3.84 -7.88 5.45
N LYS A 58 -3.36 -9.11 5.62
CA LYS A 58 -1.92 -9.40 5.82
C LYS A 58 -1.04 -8.92 4.66
N GLN A 59 -1.49 -9.08 3.42
CA GLN A 59 -0.74 -8.60 2.25
C GLN A 59 -0.65 -7.07 2.20
N LEU A 60 -1.74 -6.39 2.57
CA LEU A 60 -1.82 -4.94 2.58
C LEU A 60 -0.98 -4.33 3.71
N GLU A 61 -1.01 -4.94 4.89
CA GLU A 61 -0.15 -4.58 6.02
C GLU A 61 1.33 -4.78 5.70
N SER A 62 1.70 -5.88 5.03
CA SER A 62 3.07 -6.08 4.55
C SER A 62 3.48 -4.98 3.57
N LEU A 63 2.59 -4.58 2.66
CA LEU A 63 2.87 -3.54 1.66
C LEU A 63 3.00 -2.14 2.29
N ARG A 64 2.15 -1.82 3.27
CA ARG A 64 2.26 -0.60 4.10
C ARG A 64 3.59 -0.57 4.85
N SER A 65 3.95 -1.67 5.52
CA SER A 65 5.20 -1.79 6.27
C SER A 65 6.41 -1.62 5.36
N ASN A 66 6.42 -2.33 4.22
CA ASN A 66 7.48 -2.21 3.23
C ASN A 66 7.63 -0.76 2.75
N PHE A 67 6.55 -0.11 2.32
CA PHE A 67 6.60 1.28 1.88
C PHE A 67 7.07 2.25 2.98
N PHE A 68 6.67 1.99 4.24
CA PHE A 68 7.08 2.78 5.38
C PHE A 68 8.57 2.64 5.69
N TRP A 69 9.16 1.43 5.57
CA TRP A 69 10.57 1.19 5.87
C TRP A 69 11.51 1.34 4.65
N GLU A 70 11.00 1.21 3.42
CA GLU A 70 11.79 1.27 2.17
C GLU A 70 12.48 2.63 1.93
N SER A 71 12.04 3.70 2.61
CA SER A 71 12.76 4.98 2.54
C SER A 71 14.15 4.94 3.18
N GLN A 72 14.41 3.96 4.05
CA GLN A 72 15.63 3.91 4.86
C GLN A 72 16.79 3.24 4.10
N ASP A 73 16.49 2.51 3.02
CA ASP A 73 17.48 1.72 2.26
C ASP A 73 18.04 2.46 1.03
N ASN A 74 17.31 3.43 0.47
CA ASN A 74 17.71 4.14 -0.76
C ASN A 74 18.65 5.34 -0.56
N THR A 75 19.09 5.63 0.67
CA THR A 75 20.13 6.65 0.94
C THR A 75 21.56 6.10 0.89
N ALA A 76 21.75 4.81 0.57
CA ALA A 76 23.08 4.16 0.54
C ALA A 76 23.62 3.80 -0.86
N LYS A 77 23.07 4.35 -1.97
CA LYS A 77 23.58 4.08 -3.34
C LYS A 77 23.76 5.31 -4.22
N HIS A 78 24.30 6.39 -3.66
CA HIS A 78 25.03 7.38 -4.46
C HIS A 78 26.39 7.63 -3.80
N LYS A 79 27.35 6.77 -4.15
CA LYS A 79 28.79 7.09 -4.14
C LYS A 79 29.20 7.30 -5.58
#